data_AF-A0A2D4ILP7-F1
#
_entry.id   AF-A0A2D4ILP7-F1
#
_cell.length_a   1.000
_cell.length_b   1.000
_cell.length_c   1.000
_cell.angle_alpha   90.00
_cell.angle_beta   90.00
_cell.angle_gamma   90.00
#
_symmetry.space_group_name_H-M   'P 1'
#
loop_
_entity.id
_entity.type
_entity.pdbx_description
1 polymer ?
#
loop_
_entity_poly.entity_id
_entity_poly.type
_entity_poly.pdbx_seq_one_letter_code
_entity_poly.pdbx_strand_id
1 'polypeptide(L)'
;IYINGLFLMYFRGLLYCSHCCEVVTSPVFKMHLEIFLNCQSQSKFTVKIKLLQKSISSLLESATMDDGSYEVTSVLKKEVGFLNCYVQSLTSHPSSCIGLEEIVLSEA
;
A
#
# COMPACT_ATOMS: atom_id res chain seq x y z
N ILE A 1 -13.83 -4.69 5.30
CA ILE A 1 -12.38 -4.97 5.26
C ILE A 1 -12.17 -5.93 4.08
N TYR A 2 -11.39 -5.53 3.08
CA TYR A 2 -11.14 -6.34 1.88
C TYR A 2 -9.93 -7.24 2.15
N ILE A 3 -10.12 -8.56 2.16
CA ILE A 3 -9.04 -9.54 2.18
C ILE A 3 -9.25 -10.44 0.97
N ASN A 4 -8.34 -10.41 -0.01
CA ASN A 4 -8.30 -11.35 -1.15
C ASN A 4 -9.59 -11.48 -1.98
N GLY A 5 -10.32 -10.38 -2.25
CA GLY A 5 -11.53 -10.45 -3.07
C GLY A 5 -12.73 -11.10 -2.39
N LEU A 6 -12.63 -11.37 -1.09
CA LEU A 6 -13.71 -11.93 -0.30
C LEU A 6 -14.48 -10.84 0.44
N PHE A 7 -15.81 -10.82 0.24
CA PHE A 7 -16.69 -9.90 0.95
C PHE A 7 -16.85 -10.37 2.40
N LEU A 8 -16.26 -9.64 3.35
CA LEU A 8 -16.45 -9.89 4.78
C LEU A 8 -17.70 -9.15 5.27
N MET A 9 -18.69 -9.89 5.80
CA MET A 9 -19.81 -9.30 6.54
C MET A 9 -19.39 -9.10 7.99
N TYR A 10 -19.63 -7.89 8.51
CA TYR A 10 -19.46 -7.59 9.92
C TYR A 10 -20.82 -7.75 10.61
N PHE A 11 -20.96 -8.75 11.48
CA PHE A 11 -22.20 -9.02 12.20
C PHE A 11 -21.90 -9.26 13.68
N ARG A 12 -22.54 -8.46 14.55
CA ARG A 12 -22.39 -8.55 16.02
C ARG A 12 -20.95 -8.61 16.54
N GLY A 13 -20.03 -7.85 15.93
CA GLY A 13 -18.64 -7.79 16.36
C GLY A 13 -17.71 -8.84 15.74
N LEU A 14 -18.23 -9.75 14.91
CA LEU A 14 -17.48 -10.82 14.27
C LEU A 14 -17.28 -10.56 12.79
N LEU A 15 -16.12 -10.96 12.27
CA LEU A 15 -15.81 -10.96 10.84
C LEU A 15 -16.20 -12.32 10.26
N TYR A 16 -17.04 -12.31 9.22
CA TYR A 16 -17.53 -13.54 8.59
C TYR A 16 -17.05 -13.65 7.14
N CYS A 17 -16.48 -14.80 6.80
CA CYS A 17 -16.02 -15.16 5.47
C CYS A 17 -17.17 -15.70 4.63
N SER A 18 -17.64 -14.94 3.64
CA SER A 18 -18.77 -15.36 2.78
C SER A 18 -18.48 -16.58 1.89
N HIS A 19 -17.21 -16.86 1.58
CA HIS A 19 -16.85 -18.03 0.77
C HIS A 19 -16.76 -19.31 1.60
N CYS A 20 -16.12 -19.25 2.78
CA CYS A 20 -15.96 -20.41 3.65
C CYS A 20 -17.18 -20.65 4.54
N CYS A 21 -18.09 -19.67 4.63
CA CYS A 21 -19.22 -19.66 5.55
C CYS A 21 -18.82 -19.81 7.03
N GLU A 22 -17.67 -19.24 7.40
CA GLU A 22 -17.07 -19.41 8.73
C GLU A 22 -16.70 -18.07 9.36
N VAL A 23 -16.65 -18.06 10.70
CA VAL A 23 -16.15 -16.91 11.48
C VAL A 23 -14.64 -16.82 11.33
N VAL A 24 -14.15 -15.64 10.95
CA VAL A 24 -12.73 -15.34 10.82
C VAL A 24 -12.17 -14.91 12.16
N THR A 25 -11.43 -15.80 12.81
CA THR A 25 -10.78 -15.56 14.12
C THR A 25 -9.43 -14.84 14.01
N SER A 26 -8.78 -14.90 12.85
CA SER A 26 -7.48 -14.26 12.59
C SER A 26 -7.45 -13.66 11.19
N PRO A 27 -8.04 -12.46 11.02
CA PRO A 27 -8.08 -11.81 9.72
C PRO A 27 -6.69 -11.34 9.30
N VAL A 28 -6.27 -11.69 8.08
CA VAL A 28 -5.04 -11.15 7.47
C VAL A 28 -5.33 -9.79 6.88
N PHE A 29 -4.98 -8.71 7.57
CA PHE A 29 -5.11 -7.37 7.02
C PHE A 29 -4.17 -7.17 5.82
N LYS A 30 -4.75 -6.71 4.70
CA LYS A 30 -4.00 -6.26 3.52
C LYS A 30 -4.16 -4.76 3.38
N MET A 31 -3.08 -4.03 3.58
CA MET A 31 -3.01 -2.60 3.32
C MET A 31 -2.65 -2.37 1.86
N HIS A 32 -3.35 -1.45 1.22
CA HIS A 32 -3.04 -0.98 -0.12
C HIS A 32 -2.74 0.52 -0.02
N LEU A 33 -1.50 0.90 -0.30
CA LEU A 33 -1.07 2.29 -0.37
C LEU A 33 -0.53 2.56 -1.77
N GLU A 34 -1.09 3.57 -2.43
CA GLU A 34 -0.61 4.07 -3.71
C GLU A 34 0.03 5.44 -3.48
N ILE A 35 1.32 5.57 -3.79
CA ILE A 35 2.05 6.82 -3.59
C ILE A 35 2.37 7.42 -4.95
N PHE A 36 2.03 8.70 -5.14
CA PHE A 36 2.38 9.48 -6.32
C PHE A 36 3.56 10.40 -5.99
N LEU A 37 4.70 10.17 -6.62
CA LEU A 37 5.89 10.99 -6.48
C LEU A 37 6.03 11.92 -7.69
N ASN A 38 6.34 13.18 -7.42
CA ASN A 38 6.77 14.11 -8.46
C ASN A 38 8.28 13.98 -8.67
N CYS A 39 8.70 13.70 -9.90
CA CYS A 39 10.11 13.56 -10.23
C CYS A 39 10.71 14.92 -10.62
N GLN A 40 11.61 15.49 -9.81
CA GLN A 40 12.19 16.81 -10.10
C GLN A 40 13.00 16.84 -11.41
N SER A 41 13.63 15.71 -11.81
CA SER A 41 14.36 15.60 -13.08
C SER A 41 13.45 15.39 -14.29
N GLN A 42 12.19 14.96 -14.07
CA GLN A 42 11.18 14.77 -15.11
C GLN A 42 9.82 15.31 -14.64
N SER A 43 9.70 16.64 -14.53
CA SER A 43 8.52 17.34 -14.00
C SER A 43 7.20 17.09 -14.75
N LYS A 44 7.25 16.37 -15.88
CA LYS A 44 6.09 15.97 -16.68
C LYS A 44 5.52 14.61 -16.28
N PHE A 45 6.24 13.84 -15.46
CA PHE A 45 5.88 12.48 -15.10
C PHE A 45 5.58 12.34 -13.62
N THR A 46 4.47 11.67 -13.31
CA THR A 46 4.18 11.23 -11.94
C THR A 46 4.56 9.77 -11.79
N VAL A 47 5.30 9.42 -10.75
CA VAL A 47 5.64 8.02 -10.44
C VAL A 47 4.64 7.49 -9.44
N LYS A 48 3.87 6.47 -9.82
CA LYS A 48 2.95 5.76 -8.94
C LYS A 48 3.66 4.50 -8.42
N ILE A 49 3.77 4.35 -7.10
CA ILE A 49 4.40 3.16 -6.48
C ILE A 49 3.37 2.39 -5.68
N LYS A 50 3.30 1.07 -5.91
CA LYS A 50 2.61 0.10 -5.06
C LYS A 50 3.63 -0.54 -4.12
N LEU A 51 3.47 -0.30 -2.82
CA LEU A 51 4.37 -0.83 -1.79
C LEU A 51 3.94 -2.21 -1.28
N LEU A 52 4.92 -2.97 -0.79
CA LEU A 52 4.68 -4.19 -0.03
C LEU A 52 4.12 -3.86 1.35
N GLN A 53 3.37 -4.82 1.92
CA GLN A 53 2.76 -4.69 3.25
C GLN A 53 3.78 -4.28 4.32
N LYS A 54 4.97 -4.89 4.32
CA LYS A 54 6.04 -4.60 5.29
C LYS A 54 6.49 -3.13 5.24
N SER A 55 6.55 -2.55 4.04
CA SER A 55 7.03 -1.20 3.81
C SER A 55 5.95 -0.18 4.17
N ILE A 56 4.68 -0.52 3.90
CA ILE A 56 3.53 0.25 4.40
C ILE A 56 3.51 0.27 5.93
N SER A 57 3.64 -0.90 6.57
CA SER A 57 3.67 -1.00 8.04
C SER A 57 4.80 -0.17 8.64
N SER A 58 6.02 -0.30 8.14
CA SER A 58 7.17 0.47 8.61
C SER A 58 6.97 1.99 8.44
N LEU A 59 6.43 2.41 7.28
CA LEU A 59 6.13 3.82 7.02
C LEU A 59 5.08 4.36 8.01
N LEU A 60 3.99 3.63 8.21
CA LEU A 60 2.92 4.01 9.13
C LEU A 60 3.42 4.03 10.58
N GLU A 61 4.15 3.02 11.03
CA GLU A 61 4.78 2.97 12.36
C GLU A 61 5.61 4.24 12.61
N SER A 62 6.41 4.67 11.64
CA SER A 62 7.22 5.88 11.74
C SER A 62 6.43 7.21 11.77
N ALA A 63 5.13 7.16 11.49
CA ALA A 63 4.20 8.30 11.42
C ALA A 63 3.05 8.18 12.45
N THR A 64 3.07 7.14 13.30
CA THR A 64 2.04 6.91 14.33
C THR A 64 2.18 7.96 15.43
N MET A 65 1.05 8.56 15.82
CA MET A 65 0.99 9.45 16.99
C MET A 65 0.87 8.63 18.27
N ASP A 66 1.13 9.25 19.43
CA ASP A 66 1.08 8.58 20.74
C ASP A 66 -0.28 7.91 21.05
N ASP A 67 -1.35 8.36 20.40
CA ASP A 67 -2.71 7.81 20.52
C ASP A 67 -3.01 6.64 19.55
N GLY A 68 -2.02 6.22 18.75
CA GLY A 68 -2.14 5.14 17.77
C GLY A 68 -2.84 5.54 16.46
N SER A 69 -3.18 6.82 16.28
CA SER A 69 -3.80 7.32 15.05
C SER A 69 -2.76 7.80 14.02
N TYR A 70 -3.22 8.01 12.78
CA TYR A 70 -2.40 8.42 11.64
C TYR A 70 -2.91 9.72 11.03
N GLU A 71 -2.01 10.68 10.83
CA GLU A 71 -2.29 11.88 10.04
C GLU A 71 -1.60 11.78 8.68
N VAL A 72 -2.32 12.09 7.60
CA VAL A 72 -1.79 11.99 6.23
C VAL A 72 -0.54 12.87 6.05
N THR A 73 -0.55 14.06 6.62
CA THR A 73 0.57 15.01 6.59
C THR A 73 1.84 14.46 7.25
N SER A 74 1.69 13.61 8.26
CA SER A 74 2.80 12.93 8.96
C SER A 74 3.41 11.80 8.14
N VAL A 75 2.67 11.24 7.18
CA VAL A 75 3.17 10.26 6.20
C VAL A 75 3.79 10.96 5.00
N LEU A 76 3.23 12.11 4.58
CA LEU A 76 3.78 12.89 3.49
C LEU A 76 5.21 13.36 3.84
N LYS A 77 6.11 13.28 2.85
CA LYS A 77 7.53 13.66 2.96
C LYS A 77 8.37 12.76 3.88
N LYS A 78 7.85 11.66 4.41
CA LYS A 78 8.65 10.63 5.08
C LYS A 78 9.48 9.87 4.05
N GLU A 79 10.72 9.59 4.42
CA GLU A 79 11.63 8.79 3.60
C GLU A 79 11.37 7.30 3.83
N VAL A 80 11.16 6.55 2.75
CA VAL A 80 10.97 5.08 2.77
C VAL A 80 12.25 4.32 2.42
N GLY A 81 13.36 5.03 2.22
CA GLY A 81 14.64 4.47 1.80
C GLY A 81 14.63 3.90 0.37
N PHE A 82 15.62 3.05 0.07
CA PHE A 82 15.72 2.38 -1.23
C PHE A 82 14.75 1.21 -1.32
N LEU A 83 14.00 1.17 -2.43
CA LEU A 83 13.05 0.11 -2.73
C LEU A 83 13.48 -0.61 -4.01
N ASN A 84 13.42 -1.95 -3.98
CA ASN A 84 13.54 -2.75 -5.18
C ASN A 84 12.18 -2.76 -5.86
N CYS A 85 12.11 -2.19 -7.07
CA CYS A 85 10.88 -2.06 -7.81
C CYS A 85 11.05 -2.58 -9.24
N TYR A 86 9.99 -3.16 -9.81
CA TYR A 86 9.90 -3.36 -11.25
C TYR A 86 8.94 -2.35 -11.88
N VAL A 87 9.16 -2.04 -13.15
CA VAL A 87 8.27 -1.14 -13.91
C VAL A 87 7.05 -1.92 -14.38
N GLN A 88 5.88 -1.55 -13.88
CA GLN A 88 4.61 -2.18 -14.21
C GLN A 88 3.97 -1.56 -15.46
N SER A 89 4.04 -0.23 -15.60
CA SER A 89 3.38 0.46 -16.71
C SER A 89 4.07 1.77 -17.06
N LEU A 90 4.09 2.08 -18.35
CA LEU A 90 4.49 3.38 -18.91
C LEU A 90 3.33 3.91 -19.74
N THR A 91 2.78 5.07 -19.38
CA THR A 91 1.76 5.74 -20.17
C THR A 91 2.35 6.96 -20.88
N SER A 92 2.05 7.10 -22.18
CA SER A 92 2.57 8.17 -23.05
C SER A 92 1.57 9.32 -23.29
N HIS A 93 0.54 9.43 -22.45
CA HIS A 93 -0.51 10.48 -22.53
C HIS A 93 -0.11 11.74 -21.72
N PRO A 94 -0.75 12.93 -21.86
CA PRO A 94 -0.29 14.19 -21.26
C PRO A 94 -0.13 14.22 -19.73
N SER A 95 -0.68 13.24 -19.03
CA SER A 95 -0.40 12.94 -17.62
C SER A 95 0.47 11.69 -17.51
N SER A 96 1.63 11.70 -18.16
CA SER A 96 2.47 10.52 -18.27
C SER A 96 2.80 9.99 -16.87
N CYS A 97 2.50 8.71 -16.63
CA CYS A 97 2.75 8.08 -15.35
C CYS A 97 3.62 6.84 -15.50
N ILE A 98 4.54 6.67 -14.55
CA ILE A 98 5.36 5.47 -14.43
C ILE A 98 4.82 4.70 -13.24
N GLY A 99 4.27 3.51 -13.49
CA GLY A 99 3.82 2.59 -12.45
C GLY A 99 4.97 1.70 -12.01
N LEU A 100 5.26 1.67 -10.71
CA LEU A 100 6.24 0.80 -10.08
C LEU A 100 5.54 -0.09 -9.05
N GLU A 101 6.00 -1.34 -8.92
CA GLU A 101 5.60 -2.21 -7.83
C GLU A 101 6.84 -2.75 -7.11
N GLU A 102 6.83 -2.60 -5.78
CA GLU A 102 7.89 -3.08 -4.90
C GLU A 102 7.92 -4.61 -4.87
N ILE A 103 9.13 -5.18 -4.92
CA ILE A 103 9.38 -6.63 -4.90
C ILE A 103 10.40 -7.00 -3.84
N VAL A 104 10.33 -8.26 -3.42
CA VAL A 104 11.39 -8.89 -2.63
C VAL A 104 12.35 -9.54 -3.62
N LEU A 105 13.60 -9.12 -3.62
CA LEU A 105 14.66 -9.84 -4.32
C LEU A 105 14.95 -11.12 -3.53
N SER A 106 14.78 -12.28 -4.17
CA SER A 106 15.29 -13.53 -3.61
C SER A 106 16.81 -13.55 -3.78
N GLU A 107 17.55 -13.91 -2.73
CA GLU A 107 18.98 -14.21 -2.87
C GLU A 107 19.15 -15.39 -3.84
N ALA A 108 20.02 -15.22 -4.83
CA ALA A 108 20.32 -16.21 -5.84
C ALA A 108 21.30 -17.27 -5.31
#